data_AF-A0AAU2X6B0-F1
#
_entry.id   AF-A0AAU2X6B0-F1
#
_cell.length_a   1.000
_cell.length_b   1.000
_cell.length_c   1.000
_cell.angle_alpha   90.00
_cell.angle_beta   90.00
_cell.angle_gamma   90.00
#
_symmetry.space_group_name_H-M   'P 1'
#
loop_
_entity.id
_entity.type
_entity.pdbx_description
1 polymer ?
#
loop_
_entity_poly.entity_id
_entity_poly.type
_entity_poly.pdbx_seq_one_letter_code
_entity_poly.pdbx_strand_id
1 'polypeptide(L)'
;MGQEADMPMLDAYIPKNALRADVERGLLAQLTDILLRNEGADPADPAARSIAWVFLHRPEAVYVAGAPATEPRYRFVATVPQGQFDDHRRTGLVAEVTAAVLAAEGTTDPRAASRVWVFATEMPDGTWGGGGRIQRLADIAGYVLGDSQAGAEYAAKRLAESGP
;
A
#
# COMPACT_ATOMS: atom_id res chain seq x y z
N MET A 1 26.22 1.90 11.46
CA MET A 1 25.32 1.15 10.58
C MET A 1 23.92 1.60 10.91
N GLY A 2 23.31 2.43 10.05
CA GLY A 2 21.91 2.80 10.22
C GLY A 2 21.05 1.56 9.96
N GLN A 3 20.13 1.25 10.86
CA GLN A 3 19.14 0.22 10.61
C GLN A 3 18.21 0.72 9.53
N GLU A 4 18.15 0.03 8.39
CA GLU A 4 17.03 0.13 7.47
C GLU A 4 15.78 -0.32 8.24
N ALA A 5 14.88 0.63 8.53
CA ALA A 5 13.51 0.24 8.82
C ALA A 5 12.94 -0.30 7.50
N ASP A 6 12.10 -1.33 7.56
CA ASP A 6 11.37 -1.78 6.39
C ASP A 6 9.89 -1.48 6.65
N MET A 7 9.20 -1.05 5.59
CA MET A 7 7.75 -1.14 5.33
C MET A 7 6.89 0.06 5.76
N PRO A 8 6.07 0.56 4.82
CA PRO A 8 4.89 -0.15 4.29
C PRO A 8 5.05 -0.97 3.00
N MET A 9 4.11 -1.89 2.76
CA MET A 9 4.12 -2.80 1.61
C MET A 9 2.81 -2.81 0.82
N LEU A 10 2.88 -2.83 -0.50
CA LEU A 10 1.71 -3.00 -1.38
C LEU A 10 1.94 -4.10 -2.42
N ASP A 11 1.10 -5.13 -2.39
CA ASP A 11 1.04 -6.14 -3.45
C ASP A 11 0.12 -5.66 -4.58
N ALA A 12 0.65 -5.53 -5.79
CA ALA A 12 -0.05 -5.13 -7.00
C ALA A 12 -0.23 -6.31 -7.96
N TYR A 13 -1.42 -6.88 -8.02
CA TYR A 13 -1.76 -7.97 -8.94
C TYR A 13 -2.29 -7.37 -10.24
N ILE A 14 -1.43 -7.30 -11.26
CA ILE A 14 -1.74 -6.71 -12.56
C ILE A 14 -1.53 -7.80 -13.64
N PRO A 15 -2.60 -8.25 -14.33
CA PRO A 15 -2.47 -9.25 -15.40
C PRO A 15 -1.45 -8.81 -16.47
N LYS A 16 -0.72 -9.77 -17.04
CA LYS A 16 0.22 -9.46 -18.13
C LYS A 16 -0.50 -8.78 -19.28
N ASN A 17 0.15 -7.78 -19.87
CA ASN A 17 -0.37 -7.00 -21.00
C ASN A 17 -1.68 -6.23 -20.71
N ALA A 18 -2.14 -6.14 -19.46
CA ALA A 18 -3.29 -5.30 -19.11
C ALA A 18 -3.01 -3.82 -19.35
N LEU A 19 -1.76 -3.40 -19.16
CA LEU A 19 -1.30 -2.03 -19.33
C LEU A 19 -0.06 -1.97 -20.22
N ARG A 20 0.15 -0.83 -20.87
CA ARG A 20 1.40 -0.52 -21.57
C ARG A 20 2.54 -0.42 -20.55
N ALA A 21 3.73 -0.92 -20.88
CA ALA A 21 4.83 -1.04 -19.91
C ALA A 21 5.29 0.29 -19.28
N ASP A 22 5.28 1.39 -20.03
CA ASP A 22 5.60 2.72 -19.50
C ASP A 22 4.50 3.28 -18.59
N VAL A 23 3.23 3.05 -18.95
CA VAL A 23 2.08 3.44 -18.15
C VAL A 23 2.04 2.66 -16.83
N GLU A 24 2.33 1.36 -16.89
CA GLU A 24 2.42 0.52 -15.69
C GLU A 24 3.54 0.96 -14.75
N ARG A 25 4.72 1.31 -15.28
CA ARG A 25 5.79 1.89 -14.45
C ARG A 25 5.35 3.18 -13.76
N GLY A 26 4.64 4.05 -14.48
CA GLY A 26 4.05 5.26 -13.92
C GLY A 26 3.05 4.94 -12.80
N LEU A 27 2.16 3.98 -13.03
CA LEU A 27 1.20 3.51 -12.03
C LEU A 27 1.90 2.98 -10.78
N LEU A 28 2.92 2.13 -10.90
CA LEU A 28 3.62 1.56 -9.74
C LEU A 28 4.32 2.63 -8.89
N ALA A 29 4.91 3.64 -9.52
CA ALA A 29 5.45 4.80 -8.81
C ALA A 29 4.34 5.57 -8.08
N GLN A 30 3.23 5.85 -8.77
CA GLN A 30 2.08 6.55 -8.20
C GLN A 30 1.44 5.77 -7.03
N LEU A 31 1.37 4.44 -7.10
CA LEU A 31 0.85 3.58 -6.02
C LEU A 31 1.69 3.70 -4.75
N THR A 32 3.01 3.84 -4.89
CA THR A 32 3.91 4.10 -3.74
C THR A 32 3.55 5.42 -3.07
N ASP A 33 3.33 6.47 -3.86
CA ASP A 33 2.99 7.79 -3.32
C ASP A 33 1.60 7.81 -2.68
N ILE A 34 0.62 7.12 -3.28
CA ILE A 34 -0.73 6.97 -2.73
C ILE A 34 -0.69 6.26 -1.36
N LEU A 35 0.08 5.18 -1.25
CA LEU A 35 0.25 4.41 -0.02
C LEU A 35 0.81 5.30 1.10
N LEU A 36 1.95 5.97 0.84
CA LEU A 36 2.60 6.86 1.80
C LEU A 36 1.65 7.97 2.29
N ARG A 37 0.95 8.66 1.39
CA ARG A 37 -0.01 9.72 1.78
C ARG A 37 -1.14 9.19 2.66
N ASN A 38 -1.69 8.02 2.32
CA ASN A 38 -2.81 7.46 3.06
C ASN A 38 -2.38 6.88 4.43
N GLU A 39 -1.11 6.59 4.64
CA GLU A 39 -0.54 6.32 5.97
C GLU A 39 -0.15 7.61 6.74
N GLY A 40 -0.25 8.76 6.08
CA GLY A 40 0.11 10.06 6.64
C GLY A 40 1.62 10.32 6.64
N ALA A 41 2.39 9.58 5.86
CA ALA A 41 3.79 9.88 5.55
C ALA A 41 3.87 10.83 4.34
N ASP A 42 4.95 11.61 4.26
CA ASP A 42 5.23 12.45 3.10
C ASP A 42 5.90 11.63 2.00
N PRO A 43 5.30 11.50 0.79
CA PRO A 43 5.94 10.82 -0.33
C PRO A 43 7.25 11.47 -0.78
N ALA A 44 7.54 12.72 -0.40
CA ALA A 44 8.82 13.37 -0.71
C ALA A 44 9.92 13.04 0.32
N ASP A 45 9.58 12.47 1.48
CA ASP A 45 10.56 12.11 2.51
C ASP A 45 11.40 10.89 2.08
N PRO A 46 12.73 11.04 1.89
CA PRO A 46 13.59 9.93 1.51
C PRO A 46 13.55 8.75 2.49
N ALA A 47 13.39 9.00 3.79
CA ALA A 47 13.31 7.95 4.81
C ALA A 47 12.03 7.13 4.60
N ALA A 48 10.87 7.78 4.53
CA ALA A 48 9.59 7.10 4.27
C ALA A 48 9.59 6.35 2.93
N ARG A 49 10.16 6.95 1.87
CA ARG A 49 10.26 6.31 0.55
C ARG A 49 11.15 5.07 0.55
N SER A 50 12.27 5.09 1.28
CA SER A 50 13.22 3.97 1.30
C SER A 50 12.60 2.67 1.79
N ILE A 51 11.55 2.79 2.60
CA ILE A 51 10.91 1.67 3.28
C ILE A 51 9.56 1.31 2.65
N ALA A 52 9.08 2.04 1.63
CA ALA A 52 7.80 1.77 0.97
C ALA A 52 8.00 0.94 -0.30
N TRP A 53 7.52 -0.31 -0.30
CA TRP A 53 7.76 -1.25 -1.39
C TRP A 53 6.46 -1.66 -2.09
N VAL A 54 6.55 -1.83 -3.42
CA VAL A 54 5.47 -2.36 -4.25
C VAL A 54 5.92 -3.67 -4.90
N PHE A 55 5.22 -4.76 -4.62
CA PHE A 55 5.44 -6.06 -5.23
C PHE A 55 4.48 -6.26 -6.40
N LEU A 56 5.02 -6.32 -7.62
CA LEU A 56 4.23 -6.56 -8.83
C LEU A 56 4.03 -8.06 -9.06
N HIS A 57 2.79 -8.50 -8.95
CA HIS A 57 2.38 -9.89 -9.18
C HIS A 57 1.69 -10.03 -10.54
N ARG A 58 1.99 -11.14 -11.22
CA ARG A 58 1.40 -11.50 -12.51
C ARG A 58 0.55 -12.75 -12.34
N PRO A 59 -0.77 -12.63 -12.11
CA PRO A 59 -1.63 -13.80 -12.10
C PRO A 59 -1.54 -14.52 -13.45
N GLU A 60 -1.37 -15.84 -13.42
CA GLU A 60 -1.37 -16.66 -14.64
C GLU A 60 -2.74 -16.63 -15.34
N ALA A 61 -3.81 -16.65 -14.54
CA ALA A 61 -5.18 -16.48 -14.99
C ALA A 61 -6.03 -15.85 -13.89
N VAL A 62 -7.11 -15.16 -14.30
CA VAL A 62 -8.16 -14.68 -13.39
C VAL A 62 -9.49 -15.21 -13.89
N TYR A 63 -10.31 -15.75 -12.99
CA TYR A 63 -11.62 -16.31 -13.29
C TYR A 63 -12.72 -15.50 -12.62
N VAL A 64 -13.82 -15.28 -13.34
CA VAL A 64 -15.05 -14.64 -12.85
C VAL A 64 -16.18 -15.65 -13.00
N ALA A 65 -16.84 -16.00 -11.90
CA ALA A 65 -17.90 -17.01 -11.86
C ALA A 65 -17.50 -18.36 -12.52
N GLY A 66 -16.24 -18.78 -12.37
CA GLY A 66 -15.72 -20.05 -12.90
C GLY A 66 -15.29 -20.02 -14.37
N ALA A 67 -15.40 -18.89 -15.06
CA ALA A 67 -14.90 -18.73 -16.44
C ALA A 67 -13.72 -17.73 -16.50
N PRO A 68 -12.79 -17.87 -17.46
CA PRO A 68 -11.72 -16.89 -17.65
C PRO A 68 -12.27 -15.47 -17.81
N ALA A 69 -11.65 -14.51 -17.13
CA ALA A 69 -12.03 -13.10 -17.22
C ALA A 69 -11.85 -12.58 -18.64
N THR A 70 -12.87 -11.91 -19.18
CA THR A 70 -12.84 -11.30 -20.52
C THR A 70 -12.16 -9.93 -20.56
N GLU A 71 -11.91 -9.35 -19.39
CA GLU A 71 -11.27 -8.04 -19.20
C GLU A 71 -10.32 -8.12 -17.99
N PRO A 72 -9.27 -7.28 -17.92
CA PRO A 72 -8.35 -7.26 -16.79
C PRO A 72 -9.07 -7.08 -15.45
N ARG A 73 -8.67 -7.86 -14.45
CA ARG A 73 -9.11 -7.70 -13.05
C ARG A 73 -7.88 -7.42 -12.21
N TYR A 74 -7.97 -6.41 -11.36
CA TYR A 74 -6.86 -5.94 -10.56
C TYR A 74 -7.14 -6.19 -9.08
N ARG A 75 -6.10 -6.55 -8.35
CA ARG A 75 -6.17 -6.68 -6.89
C ARG A 75 -4.97 -5.99 -6.29
N PHE A 76 -5.20 -5.18 -5.27
CA PHE A 76 -4.17 -4.49 -4.51
C PHE A 76 -4.35 -4.82 -3.04
N VAL A 77 -3.25 -5.17 -2.37
CA VAL A 77 -3.25 -5.43 -0.92
C VAL A 77 -2.20 -4.51 -0.30
N ALA A 78 -2.66 -3.42 0.31
CA ALA A 78 -1.81 -2.57 1.13
C ALA A 78 -1.73 -3.19 2.52
N THR A 79 -0.54 -3.57 2.93
CA THR A 79 -0.27 -4.15 4.24
C THR A 79 0.60 -3.17 5.00
N VAL A 80 0.11 -2.71 6.15
CA VAL A 80 0.73 -1.62 6.92
C VAL A 80 0.79 -2.00 8.40
N PRO A 81 1.66 -1.36 9.21
CA PRO A 81 1.64 -1.55 10.65
C PRO A 81 0.28 -1.17 11.26
N GLN A 82 -0.12 -1.87 12.32
CA GLN A 82 -1.34 -1.54 13.08
C GLN A 82 -1.37 -0.07 13.49
N GLY A 83 -2.53 0.55 13.32
CA GLY A 83 -2.73 1.95 13.60
C GLY A 83 -2.26 2.86 12.49
N GLN A 84 -2.01 2.37 11.28
CA GLN A 84 -1.85 3.25 10.13
C GLN A 84 -3.16 3.54 9.43
N PHE A 85 -4.19 2.70 9.56
CA PHE A 85 -5.47 2.92 8.90
C PHE A 85 -6.60 3.28 9.87
N ASP A 86 -7.23 4.43 9.61
CA ASP A 86 -8.58 4.75 10.05
C ASP A 86 -9.54 4.69 8.85
N ASP A 87 -10.84 4.88 9.08
CA ASP A 87 -11.85 4.78 8.03
C ASP A 87 -11.66 5.80 6.90
N HIS A 88 -11.16 7.00 7.21
CA HIS A 88 -10.86 8.01 6.22
C HIS A 88 -9.70 7.58 5.34
N ARG A 89 -8.59 7.13 5.94
CA ARG A 89 -7.40 6.63 5.23
C ARG A 89 -7.69 5.38 4.40
N ARG A 90 -8.52 4.46 4.90
CA ARG A 90 -8.98 3.29 4.14
C ARG A 90 -9.78 3.71 2.91
N THR A 91 -10.72 4.62 3.09
CA THR A 91 -11.57 5.11 2.01
C THR A 91 -10.74 5.86 0.95
N GLY A 92 -9.80 6.71 1.39
CA GLY A 92 -8.88 7.43 0.52
C GLY A 92 -8.01 6.50 -0.32
N LEU A 93 -7.37 5.51 0.32
CA LEU A 93 -6.56 4.51 -0.37
C LEU A 93 -7.36 3.78 -1.45
N VAL A 94 -8.55 3.27 -1.12
CA VAL A 94 -9.40 2.53 -2.06
C VAL A 94 -9.77 3.41 -3.26
N ALA A 95 -10.17 4.66 -3.01
CA ALA A 95 -10.57 5.59 -4.07
C ALA A 95 -9.39 5.98 -4.97
N GLU A 96 -8.25 6.38 -4.39
CA GLU A 96 -7.07 6.83 -5.13
C GLU A 96 -6.43 5.72 -5.97
N VAL A 97 -6.27 4.52 -5.40
CA VAL A 97 -5.74 3.37 -6.14
C VAL A 97 -6.65 3.02 -7.31
N THR A 98 -7.97 2.97 -7.07
CA THR A 98 -8.95 2.69 -8.13
C THR A 98 -8.86 3.72 -9.24
N ALA A 99 -8.85 5.02 -8.91
CA ALA A 99 -8.76 6.09 -9.88
C ALA A 99 -7.45 6.02 -10.70
N ALA A 100 -6.31 5.74 -10.05
CA ALA A 100 -5.02 5.61 -10.71
C ALA A 100 -5.01 4.46 -11.72
N VAL A 101 -5.60 3.32 -11.37
CA VAL A 101 -5.71 2.15 -12.27
C VAL A 101 -6.60 2.46 -13.47
N LEU A 102 -7.75 3.09 -13.26
CA LEU A 102 -8.66 3.45 -14.35
C LEU A 102 -8.03 4.47 -15.30
N ALA A 103 -7.29 5.44 -14.76
CA ALA A 103 -6.53 6.40 -15.54
C ALA A 103 -5.41 5.71 -16.35
N ALA A 104 -4.69 4.76 -15.75
CA ALA A 104 -3.68 3.96 -16.43
C ALA A 104 -4.27 3.07 -17.54
N GLU A 105 -5.46 2.50 -17.33
CA GLU A 105 -6.17 1.72 -18.34
C GLU A 105 -6.71 2.60 -19.48
N GLY A 106 -6.93 3.90 -19.22
CA GLY A 106 -7.49 4.85 -20.19
C GLY A 106 -8.95 4.56 -20.53
N THR A 107 -9.65 3.83 -19.66
CA THR A 107 -11.04 3.42 -19.87
C THR A 107 -12.01 4.54 -19.50
N THR A 108 -13.08 4.68 -20.30
CA THR A 108 -14.21 5.59 -20.01
C THR A 108 -15.45 4.84 -19.54
N ASP A 109 -15.36 3.52 -19.35
CA ASP A 109 -16.49 2.71 -18.90
C ASP A 109 -16.79 3.00 -17.43
N PRO A 110 -18.00 3.51 -17.09
CA PRO A 110 -18.36 3.80 -15.69
C PRO A 110 -18.42 2.54 -14.82
N ARG A 111 -18.47 1.35 -15.40
CA ARG A 111 -18.47 0.07 -14.65
C ARG A 111 -17.08 -0.45 -14.35
N ALA A 112 -16.04 0.17 -14.90
CA ALA A 112 -14.67 -0.31 -14.80
C ALA A 112 -14.14 -0.41 -13.37
N ALA A 113 -14.58 0.48 -12.48
CA ALA A 113 -14.20 0.46 -11.07
C ALA A 113 -14.51 -0.89 -10.39
N SER A 114 -15.54 -1.62 -10.83
CA SER A 114 -15.91 -2.93 -10.28
C SER A 114 -14.86 -4.02 -10.48
N ARG A 115 -13.86 -3.79 -11.34
CA ARG A 115 -12.75 -4.70 -11.63
C ARG A 115 -11.54 -4.51 -10.72
N VAL A 116 -11.53 -3.45 -9.91
CA VAL A 116 -10.41 -3.09 -9.05
C VAL A 116 -10.78 -3.41 -7.61
N TRP A 117 -10.06 -4.33 -6.99
CA TRP A 117 -10.17 -4.60 -5.57
C TRP A 117 -8.97 -4.04 -4.83
N VAL A 118 -9.22 -3.35 -3.73
CA VAL A 118 -8.19 -2.77 -2.86
C VAL A 118 -8.47 -3.22 -1.43
N PHE A 119 -7.50 -3.85 -0.80
CA PHE A 119 -7.56 -4.33 0.57
C PHE A 119 -6.58 -3.53 1.41
N ALA A 120 -7.09 -2.82 2.42
CA ALA A 120 -6.31 -2.10 3.42
C ALA A 120 -6.16 -3.00 4.66
N THR A 121 -5.02 -3.67 4.77
CA THR A 121 -4.72 -4.66 5.80
C THR A 121 -3.73 -4.10 6.80
N GLU A 122 -4.03 -4.27 8.09
CA GLU A 122 -3.15 -3.90 9.19
C GLU A 122 -2.57 -5.16 9.83
N MET A 123 -1.26 -5.15 10.06
CA MET A 123 -0.56 -6.20 10.79
C MET A 123 -0.42 -5.77 12.26
N PRO A 124 -0.87 -6.58 13.23
CA PRO A 124 -0.77 -6.25 14.64
C PRO A 124 0.65 -5.83 15.07
N ASP A 125 0.77 -4.85 15.96
CA ASP A 125 2.08 -4.41 16.44
C ASP A 125 2.86 -5.60 17.06
N GLY A 126 4.14 -5.69 16.72
CA GLY A 126 4.99 -6.81 17.15
C GLY A 126 4.85 -8.09 16.31
N THR A 127 4.12 -8.06 15.20
CA THR A 127 4.07 -9.20 14.23
C THR A 127 4.74 -8.90 12.90
N TRP A 128 5.08 -7.64 12.67
CA TRP A 128 5.73 -7.18 11.44
C TRP A 128 7.22 -7.55 11.43
N GLY A 129 7.68 -8.31 10.44
CA GLY A 129 9.08 -8.73 10.33
C GLY A 129 9.81 -8.02 9.19
N GLY A 130 10.90 -7.32 9.50
CA GLY A 130 11.76 -6.60 8.54
C GLY A 130 13.20 -6.48 9.05
N GLY A 131 14.18 -6.40 8.16
CA GLY A 131 15.60 -6.33 8.55
C GLY A 131 16.08 -7.49 9.44
N GLY A 132 15.42 -8.66 9.38
CA GLY A 132 15.73 -9.82 10.23
C GLY A 132 15.24 -9.73 11.68
N ARG A 133 14.36 -8.76 12.01
CA ARG A 133 13.77 -8.60 13.35
C ARG A 133 12.29 -8.25 13.28
N ILE A 134 11.62 -8.28 14.44
CA ILE A 134 10.28 -7.71 14.57
C ILE A 134 10.42 -6.19 14.68
N GLN A 135 9.73 -5.48 13.79
CA GLN A 135 9.63 -4.02 13.79
C GLN A 135 8.34 -3.61 14.50
N ARG A 136 8.44 -2.76 15.51
CA ARG A 136 7.26 -2.13 16.12
C ARG A 136 6.95 -0.81 15.44
N LEU A 137 5.71 -0.35 15.55
CA LEU A 137 5.31 0.94 15.02
C LEU A 137 6.19 2.08 15.56
N ALA A 138 6.57 2.02 16.83
CA ALA A 138 7.45 3.02 17.45
C ALA A 138 8.83 3.09 16.78
N ASP A 139 9.40 1.94 16.40
CA ASP A 139 10.71 1.88 15.72
C ASP A 139 10.60 2.45 14.30
N ILE A 140 9.55 2.08 13.57
CA ILE A 140 9.29 2.53 12.20
C ILE A 140 9.07 4.05 12.18
N ALA A 141 8.16 4.55 13.03
CA ALA A 141 7.89 5.97 13.14
C ALA A 141 9.12 6.73 13.60
N GLY A 142 9.90 6.19 14.55
CA GLY A 142 11.13 6.81 15.02
C GLY A 142 12.20 6.92 13.94
N TYR A 143 12.30 5.93 13.05
CA TYR A 143 13.18 5.98 11.89
C TYR A 143 12.75 7.09 10.91
N VAL A 144 11.47 7.11 10.53
CA VAL A 144 10.94 8.10 9.56
C VAL A 144 11.06 9.52 10.12
N LEU A 145 10.72 9.73 11.39
CA LEU A 145 10.79 11.03 12.04
C LEU A 145 12.23 11.45 12.41
N GLY A 146 13.19 10.52 12.34
CA GLY A 146 14.56 10.75 12.82
C GLY A 146 14.67 10.94 14.34
N ASP A 147 13.63 10.59 15.10
CA ASP A 147 13.54 10.77 16.55
C ASP A 147 12.75 9.62 17.19
N SER A 148 13.45 8.81 18.00
CA SER A 148 12.86 7.66 18.69
C SER A 148 11.79 8.02 19.71
N GLN A 149 11.89 9.18 20.37
CA GLN A 149 10.88 9.61 21.33
C GLN A 149 9.61 10.02 20.59
N ALA A 150 9.74 10.81 19.53
CA ALA A 150 8.60 11.18 18.68
C ALA A 150 7.93 9.93 18.07
N GLY A 151 8.72 8.94 17.66
CA GLY A 151 8.22 7.64 17.19
C GLY A 151 7.40 6.89 18.25
N ALA A 152 7.87 6.84 19.49
CA ALA A 152 7.17 6.21 20.59
C ALA A 152 5.84 6.92 20.93
N GLU A 153 5.85 8.25 20.97
CA GLU A 153 4.65 9.07 21.21
C GLU A 153 3.61 8.88 20.09
N TYR A 154 4.06 8.89 18.83
CA TYR A 154 3.22 8.62 17.68
C TYR A 154 2.58 7.23 17.76
N ALA A 155 3.39 6.19 18.02
CA ALA A 155 2.90 4.82 18.10
C ALA A 155 1.89 4.63 19.22
N ALA A 156 2.16 5.18 20.41
CA ALA A 156 1.24 5.11 21.54
C ALA A 156 -0.12 5.72 21.21
N LYS A 157 -0.13 6.88 20.55
CA LYS A 157 -1.37 7.54 20.10
C LYS A 157 -2.14 6.66 19.11
N ARG A 158 -1.46 6.21 18.05
CA ARG A 158 -2.11 5.45 16.97
C ARG A 158 -2.66 4.12 17.45
N LEU A 159 -1.90 3.37 18.23
CA LEU A 159 -2.33 2.08 18.77
C LEU A 159 -3.51 2.23 19.74
N ALA A 160 -3.55 3.30 20.54
CA ALA A 160 -4.70 3.57 21.41
C ALA A 160 -5.99 3.86 20.62
N GLU A 161 -5.88 4.48 19.45
CA GLU A 161 -7.00 4.79 18.55
C GLU A 161 -7.45 3.59 17.71
N SER A 162 -6.62 2.55 17.58
CA SER A 162 -6.83 1.44 16.62
C SER A 162 -7.84 0.39 17.08
N GLY A 163 -8.29 0.45 18.34
CA GLY A 163 -9.09 -0.61 18.95
C GLY A 163 -8.32 -1.94 19.09
N PRO A 164 -8.81 -2.87 19.93
CA PRO A 164 -8.25 -4.22 20.04
C PRO A 164 -8.51 -5.09 18.81
#